data_AF-A0A2G6H964-F1
#
_entry.id   AF-A0A2G6H964-F1
#
_cell.length_a   1.000
_cell.length_b   1.000
_cell.length_c   1.000
_cell.angle_alpha   90.00
_cell.angle_beta   90.00
_cell.angle_gamma   90.00
#
_symmetry.space_group_name_H-M   'P 1'
#
loop_
_entity.id
_entity.type
_entity.pdbx_description
1 polymer ?
#
loop_
_entity_poly.entity_id
_entity_poly.type
_entity_poly.pdbx_seq_one_letter_code
_entity_poly.pdbx_strand_id
1 'polypeptide(L)'
;MYFELFVMDSSGKSEMESPKSLIYGLLSAGKMWNNPVEGSNEDSYYVEDEGILVSVVSVDTDRMSDDSPEAAFRVKVLSDDFDLLEKFREPLVLHLKNRLRFDHIRILTDDVSMILSNRLYPLVNELEVILRRYVAKFFTERIGMNWCQKVVSDKRIEKAHSPVKEELPWSDVVATDMVYVGFQELGKLIYSHNPGLNRLENLIERVMSIQNEEELKKLQADINSNYNQFLKENFDDYNFDTKWKDLSFIREKMMLNVMLSYKDVEEAESLHKELKQVILRAEHRIEDARFSFEQPQRKEQNPTTHRAMDEEGEEVPEEESASLKILGRIPLDDFESHEGDQKKTITEEILVEELKQAEESLNFSRLTYVGLKSFVTKVLGPKGYSFGPTYALINSLRDKGVVEIYDINDENSYYPVKAVRML
;
A
#
# COMPACT_ATOMS: atom_id res chain seq x y z
N MET A 1 -22.37 -11.97 -23.28
CA MET A 1 -21.26 -12.04 -22.29
C MET A 1 -21.40 -13.32 -21.48
N TYR A 2 -20.30 -13.87 -20.98
CA TYR A 2 -20.32 -15.11 -20.19
C TYR A 2 -19.57 -15.00 -18.85
N PHE A 3 -20.11 -15.69 -17.85
CA PHE A 3 -19.48 -15.96 -16.56
C PHE A 3 -19.51 -17.46 -16.32
N GLU A 4 -18.33 -18.07 -16.20
CA GLU A 4 -18.18 -19.52 -16.12
C GLU A 4 -17.48 -19.90 -14.82
N LEU A 5 -18.09 -20.84 -14.11
CA LEU A 5 -17.62 -21.39 -12.85
C LEU A 5 -17.38 -22.89 -12.98
N PHE A 6 -16.34 -23.36 -12.31
CA PHE A 6 -16.11 -24.76 -12.03
C PHE A 6 -16.27 -24.99 -10.54
N VAL A 7 -17.25 -25.83 -10.18
CA VAL A 7 -17.59 -26.14 -8.80
C VAL A 7 -17.34 -27.61 -8.52
N MET A 8 -16.74 -27.91 -7.38
CA MET A 8 -16.48 -29.27 -6.93
C MET A 8 -16.92 -29.44 -5.48
N ASP A 9 -17.53 -30.58 -5.22
CA ASP A 9 -17.82 -31.08 -3.89
C ASP A 9 -16.87 -32.23 -3.58
N SER A 10 -15.90 -31.98 -2.71
CA SER A 10 -14.92 -32.98 -2.30
C SER A 10 -15.30 -33.64 -0.97
N SER A 11 -16.24 -33.06 -0.22
CA SER A 11 -16.65 -33.55 1.10
C SER A 11 -18.06 -34.13 1.16
N GLY A 12 -18.78 -34.13 0.03
CA GLY A 12 -20.14 -34.65 -0.09
C GLY A 12 -21.21 -33.80 0.57
N LYS A 13 -20.85 -32.59 1.02
CA LYS A 13 -21.74 -31.74 1.83
C LYS A 13 -22.78 -31.00 1.00
N SER A 14 -22.59 -30.90 -0.31
CA SER A 14 -23.54 -30.20 -1.17
C SER A 14 -24.80 -31.02 -1.41
N GLU A 15 -24.73 -32.36 -1.26
CA GLU A 15 -25.79 -33.31 -1.60
C GLU A 15 -26.24 -33.20 -3.09
N MET A 16 -25.45 -32.52 -3.95
CA MET A 16 -25.76 -32.30 -5.36
C MET A 16 -25.10 -33.37 -6.23
N GLU A 17 -25.83 -34.45 -6.53
CA GLU A 17 -25.30 -35.57 -7.32
C GLU A 17 -25.47 -35.43 -8.83
N SER A 18 -26.31 -34.50 -9.30
CA SER A 18 -26.64 -34.35 -10.73
C SER A 18 -26.81 -32.89 -11.16
N PRO A 19 -26.66 -32.57 -12.46
CA PRO A 19 -26.96 -31.23 -12.96
C PRO A 19 -28.40 -30.78 -12.66
N LYS A 20 -29.35 -31.71 -12.66
CA LYS A 20 -30.76 -31.44 -12.36
C LYS A 20 -30.96 -31.04 -10.89
N SER A 21 -30.33 -31.75 -9.95
CA SER A 21 -30.40 -31.39 -8.53
C SER A 21 -29.74 -30.03 -8.27
N LEU A 22 -28.63 -29.73 -8.93
CA LEU A 22 -28.00 -28.42 -8.85
C LEU A 22 -28.92 -27.29 -9.36
N ILE A 23 -29.62 -27.48 -10.48
CA ILE A 23 -30.61 -26.51 -10.97
C ILE A 23 -31.71 -26.26 -9.92
N TYR A 24 -32.28 -27.31 -9.32
CA TYR A 24 -33.27 -27.11 -8.24
C TYR A 24 -32.67 -26.41 -7.02
N GLY A 25 -31.42 -26.73 -6.67
CA GLY A 25 -30.68 -26.04 -5.63
C GLY A 25 -30.51 -24.55 -5.93
N LEU A 26 -30.25 -24.18 -7.18
CA LEU A 26 -30.17 -22.79 -7.62
C LEU A 26 -31.53 -22.09 -7.59
N LEU A 27 -32.60 -22.74 -8.05
CA LEU A 27 -33.97 -22.23 -8.03
C LEU A 27 -34.53 -22.01 -6.62
N SER A 28 -34.01 -22.73 -5.62
CA SER A 28 -34.39 -22.53 -4.22
C SER A 28 -34.13 -21.10 -3.71
N ALA A 29 -33.22 -20.37 -4.35
CA ALA A 29 -32.94 -18.97 -4.05
C ALA A 29 -33.91 -18.03 -4.80
N GLY A 30 -35.18 -18.05 -4.45
CA GLY A 30 -36.23 -17.27 -5.13
C GLY A 30 -36.05 -15.75 -5.14
N LYS A 31 -35.08 -15.18 -4.40
CA LYS A 31 -34.72 -13.75 -4.47
C LYS A 31 -33.74 -13.41 -5.60
N MET A 32 -33.06 -14.41 -6.17
CA MET A 32 -32.13 -14.23 -7.29
C MET A 32 -32.84 -14.25 -8.65
N TRP A 33 -34.10 -14.70 -8.66
CA TRP A 33 -34.86 -14.98 -9.87
C TRP A 33 -36.14 -14.16 -9.88
N ASN A 34 -36.55 -13.70 -11.07
CA ASN A 34 -37.80 -12.97 -11.27
C ASN A 34 -38.91 -13.91 -11.76
N ASN A 35 -38.70 -14.59 -12.88
CA ASN A 35 -39.63 -15.57 -13.45
C ASN A 35 -38.85 -16.70 -14.17
N PRO A 36 -38.17 -17.57 -13.40
CA PRO A 36 -37.26 -18.56 -13.98
C PRO A 36 -38.03 -19.69 -14.67
N VAL A 37 -37.56 -20.06 -15.87
CA VAL A 37 -38.07 -21.20 -16.67
C VAL A 37 -36.97 -22.24 -16.78
N GLU A 38 -37.24 -23.46 -16.34
CA GLU A 38 -36.31 -24.59 -16.44
C GLU A 38 -36.44 -25.33 -17.77
N GLY A 39 -35.32 -25.86 -18.26
CA GLY A 39 -35.28 -26.73 -19.43
C GLY A 39 -34.10 -27.70 -19.41
N SER A 40 -34.10 -28.64 -20.34
CA SER A 40 -33.06 -29.66 -20.46
C SER A 40 -32.76 -29.96 -21.93
N ASN A 41 -31.48 -30.09 -22.25
CA ASN A 41 -30.96 -30.66 -23.49
C ASN A 41 -30.30 -32.02 -23.19
N GLU A 42 -29.85 -32.74 -24.22
CA GLU A 42 -29.31 -34.12 -24.09
C GLU A 42 -28.29 -34.28 -22.95
N ASP A 43 -27.37 -33.32 -22.78
CA ASP A 43 -26.28 -33.39 -21.78
C ASP A 43 -26.24 -32.21 -20.79
N SER A 44 -27.26 -31.34 -20.77
CA SER A 44 -27.23 -30.12 -19.94
C SER A 44 -28.60 -29.70 -19.43
N TYR A 45 -28.64 -29.19 -18.21
CA TYR A 45 -29.83 -28.54 -17.66
C TYR A 45 -29.63 -27.04 -17.62
N TYR A 46 -30.69 -26.28 -17.83
CA TYR A 46 -30.61 -24.83 -17.84
C TYR A 46 -31.83 -24.18 -17.18
N VAL A 47 -31.62 -22.93 -16.74
CA VAL A 47 -32.64 -22.01 -16.27
C VAL A 47 -32.48 -20.72 -17.06
N GLU A 48 -33.58 -20.25 -17.64
CA GLU A 48 -33.67 -18.96 -18.30
C GLU A 48 -34.54 -18.03 -17.46
N ASP A 49 -34.06 -16.82 -17.20
CA ASP A 49 -34.78 -15.79 -16.45
C ASP A 49 -34.43 -14.39 -16.96
N GLU A 50 -35.43 -13.72 -17.55
CA GLU A 50 -35.35 -12.32 -18.02
C GLU A 50 -34.03 -11.93 -18.73
N GLY A 51 -33.54 -12.78 -19.63
CA GLY A 51 -32.32 -12.53 -20.42
C GLY A 51 -31.02 -13.09 -19.82
N ILE A 52 -31.09 -13.73 -18.65
CA ILE A 52 -30.02 -14.54 -18.08
C ILE A 52 -30.30 -16.02 -18.39
N LEU A 53 -29.33 -16.71 -18.97
CA LEU A 53 -29.35 -18.15 -19.19
C LEU A 53 -28.25 -18.81 -18.35
N VAL A 54 -28.64 -19.58 -17.34
CA VAL A 54 -27.73 -20.40 -16.54
C VAL A 54 -27.80 -21.84 -17.04
N SER A 55 -26.66 -22.41 -17.40
CA SER A 55 -26.54 -23.79 -17.86
C SER A 55 -25.57 -24.57 -16.96
N VAL A 56 -25.90 -25.82 -16.69
CA VAL A 56 -25.15 -26.72 -15.82
C VAL A 56 -24.85 -28.02 -16.56
N VAL A 57 -23.57 -28.39 -16.54
CA VAL A 57 -23.06 -29.64 -17.14
C VAL A 57 -22.23 -30.37 -16.09
N SER A 58 -22.42 -31.69 -15.98
CA SER A 58 -21.59 -32.54 -15.12
C SER A 58 -20.19 -32.70 -15.71
N VAL A 59 -19.18 -32.76 -14.85
CA VAL A 59 -17.80 -33.01 -15.25
C VAL A 59 -17.39 -34.38 -14.77
N ASP A 60 -16.77 -35.16 -15.67
CA ASP A 60 -16.25 -36.49 -15.39
C ASP A 60 -15.12 -36.41 -14.34
N THR A 61 -15.39 -36.89 -13.13
CA THR A 61 -14.48 -36.85 -11.97
C THR A 61 -13.51 -38.03 -11.95
N ASP A 62 -13.79 -39.11 -12.69
CA ASP A 62 -12.97 -40.33 -12.73
C ASP A 62 -11.58 -40.10 -13.32
N ARG A 63 -11.40 -38.98 -14.05
CA ARG A 63 -10.13 -38.60 -14.67
C ARG A 63 -9.24 -37.71 -13.80
N MET A 64 -9.66 -37.37 -12.58
CA MET A 64 -8.91 -36.48 -11.70
C MET A 64 -7.86 -37.27 -10.90
N SER A 65 -6.61 -36.79 -10.92
CA SER A 65 -5.44 -37.51 -10.41
C SER A 65 -5.34 -37.60 -8.88
N ASP A 66 -5.97 -36.66 -8.17
CA ASP A 66 -6.00 -36.55 -6.72
C ASP A 66 -7.46 -36.64 -6.24
N ASP A 67 -7.71 -37.31 -5.11
CA ASP A 67 -9.00 -37.48 -4.42
C ASP A 67 -10.23 -37.12 -5.27
N SER A 68 -10.75 -38.11 -6.00
CA SER A 68 -11.88 -37.94 -6.92
C SER A 68 -13.04 -37.24 -6.17
N PRO A 69 -13.40 -36.00 -6.54
CA PRO A 69 -14.49 -35.31 -5.88
C PRO A 69 -15.79 -36.09 -6.10
N GLU A 70 -16.68 -36.07 -5.12
CA GLU A 70 -17.97 -36.78 -5.18
C GLU A 70 -18.83 -36.25 -6.33
N ALA A 71 -18.79 -34.94 -6.57
CA ALA A 71 -19.45 -34.32 -7.70
C ALA A 71 -18.67 -33.09 -8.20
N ALA A 72 -18.68 -32.88 -9.52
CA ALA A 72 -18.14 -31.69 -10.15
C ALA A 72 -19.07 -31.19 -11.25
N PHE A 73 -19.25 -29.87 -11.31
CA PHE A 73 -20.11 -29.22 -12.28
C PHE A 73 -19.42 -28.02 -12.91
N ARG A 74 -19.76 -27.79 -14.17
CA ARG A 74 -19.48 -26.55 -14.88
C ARG A 74 -20.78 -25.76 -14.94
N VAL A 75 -20.76 -24.55 -14.37
CA VAL A 75 -21.89 -23.64 -14.37
C VAL A 75 -21.55 -22.47 -15.29
N LYS A 76 -22.32 -22.29 -16.35
CA LYS A 76 -22.12 -21.22 -17.33
C LYS A 76 -23.33 -20.32 -17.35
N VAL A 77 -23.10 -19.04 -17.05
CA VAL A 77 -24.10 -17.97 -17.11
C VAL A 77 -23.86 -17.14 -18.37
N LEU A 78 -24.92 -16.93 -19.13
CA LEU A 78 -24.93 -16.13 -20.35
C LEU A 78 -25.95 -15.00 -20.20
N SER A 79 -25.56 -13.80 -20.61
CA SER A 79 -26.45 -12.64 -20.69
C SER A 79 -25.92 -11.67 -21.73
N ASP A 80 -26.82 -11.03 -22.47
CA ASP A 80 -26.48 -9.91 -23.36
C ASP A 80 -26.53 -8.56 -22.63
N ASP A 81 -27.15 -8.52 -21.44
CA ASP A 81 -27.20 -7.35 -20.57
C ASP A 81 -26.06 -7.42 -19.52
N PHE A 82 -25.24 -6.37 -19.50
CA PHE A 82 -24.10 -6.24 -18.59
C PHE A 82 -24.56 -6.04 -17.14
N ASP A 83 -25.54 -5.16 -16.91
CA ASP A 83 -25.97 -4.75 -15.58
C ASP A 83 -26.69 -5.88 -14.86
N LEU A 84 -27.46 -6.68 -15.61
CA LEU A 84 -28.09 -7.89 -15.07
C LEU A 84 -27.03 -8.92 -14.67
N LEU A 85 -26.05 -9.18 -15.53
CA LEU A 85 -25.00 -10.16 -15.24
C LEU A 85 -24.13 -9.71 -14.06
N GLU A 86 -23.73 -8.43 -14.01
CA GLU A 86 -22.91 -7.88 -12.92
C GLU A 86 -23.55 -8.12 -11.56
N LYS A 87 -24.85 -7.80 -11.43
CA LYS A 87 -25.63 -7.96 -10.19
C LYS A 87 -25.89 -9.42 -9.83
N PHE A 88 -25.91 -10.31 -10.82
CA PHE A 88 -26.24 -11.73 -10.62
C PHE A 88 -25.04 -12.57 -10.15
N ARG A 89 -23.81 -12.24 -10.59
CA ARG A 89 -22.60 -13.06 -10.31
C ARG A 89 -22.33 -13.24 -8.81
N GLU A 90 -22.36 -12.15 -8.03
CA GLU A 90 -22.01 -12.21 -6.60
C GLU A 90 -23.02 -13.05 -5.80
N PRO A 91 -24.35 -12.82 -5.91
CA PRO A 91 -25.35 -13.69 -5.31
C PRO A 91 -25.20 -15.17 -5.69
N LEU A 92 -24.91 -15.47 -6.97
CA LEU A 92 -24.71 -16.83 -7.44
C LEU A 92 -23.54 -17.52 -6.71
N VAL A 93 -22.37 -16.87 -6.66
CA VAL A 93 -21.19 -17.44 -5.99
C VAL A 93 -21.44 -17.60 -4.49
N LEU A 94 -22.09 -16.63 -3.85
CA LEU A 94 -22.46 -16.71 -2.43
C LEU A 94 -23.45 -17.84 -2.15
N HIS A 95 -24.41 -18.06 -3.03
CA HIS A 95 -25.39 -19.15 -2.90
C HIS A 95 -24.72 -20.51 -3.04
N LEU A 96 -23.87 -20.69 -4.07
CA LEU A 96 -23.07 -21.89 -4.27
C LEU A 96 -22.20 -22.22 -3.04
N LYS A 97 -21.55 -21.21 -2.45
CA LYS A 97 -20.65 -21.43 -1.31
C LYS A 97 -21.41 -21.64 0.01
N ASN A 98 -22.34 -20.76 0.33
CA ASN A 98 -22.92 -20.67 1.68
C ASN A 98 -24.16 -21.54 1.86
N ARG A 99 -24.98 -21.70 0.81
CA ARG A 99 -26.23 -22.46 0.85
C ARG A 99 -26.03 -23.87 0.32
N LEU A 100 -25.42 -24.00 -0.85
CA LEU A 100 -25.19 -25.29 -1.51
C LEU A 100 -23.87 -25.94 -1.08
N ARG A 101 -23.08 -25.30 -0.21
CA ARG A 101 -21.93 -25.89 0.50
C ARG A 101 -20.83 -26.49 -0.39
N PHE A 102 -20.66 -26.00 -1.61
CA PHE A 102 -19.52 -26.43 -2.45
C PHE A 102 -18.18 -26.04 -1.80
N ASP A 103 -17.25 -26.99 -1.75
CA ASP A 103 -15.94 -26.78 -1.13
C ASP A 103 -15.05 -25.91 -2.02
N HIS A 104 -15.02 -26.21 -3.32
CA HIS A 104 -14.17 -25.54 -4.29
C HIS A 104 -15.00 -24.88 -5.37
N ILE A 105 -14.84 -23.56 -5.51
CA ILE A 105 -15.44 -22.76 -6.57
C ILE A 105 -14.30 -22.03 -7.27
N ARG A 106 -14.14 -22.26 -8.57
CA ARG A 106 -13.16 -21.58 -9.41
C ARG A 106 -13.86 -20.81 -10.50
N ILE A 107 -13.51 -19.56 -10.67
CA ILE A 107 -13.95 -18.75 -11.80
C ILE A 107 -13.07 -19.12 -12.99
N LEU A 108 -13.67 -19.66 -14.05
CA LEU A 108 -12.98 -20.01 -15.29
C LEU A 108 -12.94 -18.82 -16.24
N THR A 109 -14.03 -18.08 -16.34
CA THR A 109 -14.08 -16.85 -17.13
C THR A 109 -15.07 -15.86 -16.57
N ASP A 110 -14.73 -14.58 -16.67
CA ASP A 110 -15.52 -13.47 -16.18
C ASP A 110 -15.40 -12.28 -17.11
N ASP A 111 -16.27 -12.25 -18.12
CA ASP A 111 -16.33 -11.15 -19.08
C ASP A 111 -16.64 -9.81 -18.42
N VAL A 112 -17.43 -9.82 -17.34
CA VAL A 112 -17.80 -8.60 -16.62
C VAL A 112 -16.56 -7.98 -16.01
N SER A 113 -15.78 -8.76 -15.24
CA SER A 113 -14.52 -8.28 -14.66
C SER A 113 -13.51 -7.87 -15.73
N MET A 114 -13.47 -8.55 -16.89
CA MET A 114 -12.64 -8.14 -18.02
C MET A 114 -13.03 -6.75 -18.57
N ILE A 115 -14.32 -6.52 -18.79
CA ILE A 115 -14.84 -5.22 -19.26
C ILE A 115 -14.53 -4.12 -18.25
N LEU A 116 -14.75 -4.37 -16.96
CA LEU A 116 -14.42 -3.42 -15.89
C LEU A 116 -12.91 -3.15 -15.82
N SER A 117 -12.07 -4.16 -15.98
CA SER A 117 -10.61 -4.03 -16.02
C SER A 117 -10.16 -3.13 -17.18
N ASN A 118 -10.75 -3.31 -18.38
CA ASN A 118 -10.44 -2.47 -19.54
C ASN A 118 -10.82 -1.00 -19.33
N ARG A 119 -11.83 -0.72 -18.50
CA ARG A 119 -12.19 0.65 -18.09
C ARG A 119 -11.23 1.22 -17.05
N LEU A 120 -10.78 0.40 -16.10
CA LEU A 120 -9.92 0.81 -14.99
C LEU A 120 -8.44 0.99 -15.37
N TYR A 121 -7.93 0.12 -16.23
CA TYR A 121 -6.51 0.08 -16.59
C TYR A 121 -5.99 1.43 -17.11
N PRO A 122 -6.68 2.13 -18.04
CA PRO A 122 -6.23 3.45 -18.51
C PRO A 122 -6.14 4.50 -17.39
N LEU A 123 -7.06 4.47 -16.42
CA LEU A 123 -7.07 5.43 -15.30
C LEU A 123 -5.86 5.22 -14.37
N VAL A 124 -5.61 3.97 -13.99
CA VAL A 124 -4.46 3.61 -13.13
C VAL A 124 -3.14 3.92 -13.84
N ASN A 125 -3.04 3.57 -15.12
CA ASN A 125 -1.85 3.85 -15.93
C ASN A 125 -1.60 5.36 -16.09
N GLU A 126 -2.65 6.17 -16.25
CA GLU A 126 -2.51 7.62 -16.32
C GLU A 126 -1.88 8.19 -15.03
N LEU A 127 -2.34 7.75 -13.85
CA LEU A 127 -1.76 8.18 -12.58
C LEU A 127 -0.33 7.72 -12.41
N GLU A 128 -0.02 6.50 -12.83
CA GLU A 128 1.35 5.97 -12.81
C GLU A 128 2.28 6.87 -13.63
N VAL A 129 1.86 7.25 -14.85
CA VAL A 129 2.63 8.14 -15.73
C VAL A 129 2.77 9.54 -15.12
N ILE A 130 1.70 10.09 -14.54
CA ILE A 130 1.72 11.42 -13.91
C ILE A 130 2.66 11.43 -12.70
N LEU A 131 2.59 10.41 -11.84
CA LEU A 131 3.45 10.31 -10.66
C LEU A 131 4.91 10.07 -11.05
N ARG A 132 5.18 9.19 -12.03
CA ARG A 132 6.53 9.01 -12.61
C ARG A 132 7.07 10.34 -13.11
N ARG A 133 6.27 11.10 -13.89
CA ARG A 133 6.68 12.42 -14.39
C ARG A 133 7.03 13.38 -13.24
N TYR A 134 6.18 13.47 -12.22
CA TYR A 134 6.42 14.29 -11.03
C TYR A 134 7.74 13.90 -10.34
N VAL A 135 7.90 12.62 -10.02
CA VAL A 135 9.09 12.06 -9.35
C VAL A 135 10.35 12.38 -10.16
N ALA A 136 10.35 12.07 -11.46
CA ALA A 136 11.50 12.32 -12.33
C ALA A 136 11.87 13.81 -12.39
N LYS A 137 10.89 14.70 -12.61
CA LYS A 137 11.11 16.15 -12.65
C LYS A 137 11.66 16.66 -11.31
N PHE A 138 10.96 16.35 -10.23
CA PHE A 138 11.30 16.83 -8.89
C PHE A 138 12.70 16.42 -8.47
N PHE A 139 13.02 15.13 -8.58
CA PHE A 139 14.31 14.63 -8.16
C PHE A 139 15.45 15.07 -9.09
N THR A 140 15.22 15.14 -10.40
CA THR A 140 16.24 15.64 -11.32
C THR A 140 16.55 17.12 -11.08
N GLU A 141 15.53 17.95 -10.84
CA GLU A 141 15.73 19.39 -10.58
C GLU A 141 16.36 19.68 -9.21
N ARG A 142 16.07 18.86 -8.18
CA ARG A 142 16.54 19.10 -6.80
C ARG A 142 17.83 18.38 -6.43
N ILE A 143 18.08 17.19 -7.00
CA ILE A 143 19.21 16.32 -6.63
C ILE A 143 20.21 16.14 -7.77
N GLY A 144 19.73 16.23 -9.01
CA GLY A 144 20.52 16.02 -10.22
C GLY A 144 20.44 14.60 -10.78
N MET A 145 21.20 14.33 -11.83
CA MET A 145 21.01 13.18 -12.74
C MET A 145 21.13 11.79 -12.08
N ASN A 146 21.92 11.65 -11.01
CA ASN A 146 22.13 10.35 -10.33
C ASN A 146 21.21 10.15 -9.12
N TRP A 147 20.07 10.84 -9.08
CA TRP A 147 19.14 10.75 -7.94
C TRP A 147 18.63 9.32 -7.74
N CYS A 148 18.29 8.59 -8.81
CA CYS A 148 17.70 7.26 -8.70
C CYS A 148 18.57 6.29 -7.88
N GLN A 149 19.91 6.34 -8.05
CA GLN A 149 20.86 5.53 -7.28
C GLN A 149 20.88 5.87 -5.77
N LYS A 150 20.58 7.12 -5.42
CA LYS A 150 20.58 7.61 -4.04
C LYS A 150 19.26 7.34 -3.31
N VAL A 151 18.15 7.31 -4.06
CA VAL A 151 16.79 7.21 -3.50
C VAL A 151 16.29 5.77 -3.49
N VAL A 152 16.56 5.02 -4.56
CA VAL A 152 16.10 3.63 -4.72
C VAL A 152 17.09 2.69 -4.03
N SER A 153 16.60 1.64 -3.36
CA SER A 153 17.44 0.68 -2.63
C SER A 153 18.21 -0.29 -3.54
N ASP A 154 19.40 -0.73 -3.11
CA ASP A 154 20.31 -1.58 -3.90
C ASP A 154 19.67 -2.90 -4.38
N LYS A 155 18.91 -3.61 -3.54
CA LYS A 155 18.24 -4.87 -3.95
C LYS A 155 17.30 -4.71 -5.16
N ARG A 156 16.88 -3.48 -5.46
CA ARG A 156 15.93 -3.15 -6.54
C ARG A 156 16.64 -2.54 -7.73
N ILE A 157 17.70 -1.76 -7.49
CA ILE A 157 18.70 -1.40 -8.49
C ILE A 157 19.35 -2.66 -9.07
N GLU A 158 19.64 -3.68 -8.26
CA GLU A 158 20.14 -4.99 -8.69
C GLU A 158 19.11 -5.78 -9.52
N LYS A 159 17.80 -5.64 -9.26
CA LYS A 159 16.75 -6.18 -10.15
C LYS A 159 16.65 -5.39 -11.47
N ALA A 160 16.80 -4.06 -11.40
CA ALA A 160 16.84 -3.17 -12.57
C ALA A 160 18.12 -3.34 -13.41
N HIS A 161 19.21 -3.79 -12.79
CA HIS A 161 20.50 -4.11 -13.41
C HIS A 161 20.73 -5.61 -13.59
N SER A 162 19.71 -6.45 -13.30
CA SER A 162 19.79 -7.89 -13.50
C SER A 162 19.93 -8.18 -14.99
N PRO A 163 20.80 -9.12 -15.40
CA PRO A 163 21.18 -9.36 -16.80
C PRO A 163 20.09 -10.04 -17.65
N VAL A 164 18.83 -10.00 -17.25
CA VAL A 164 17.70 -10.35 -18.14
C VAL A 164 17.37 -9.11 -18.98
N LYS A 165 18.37 -8.62 -19.72
CA LYS A 165 18.17 -7.64 -20.78
C LYS A 165 17.54 -8.39 -21.97
N GLU A 166 16.23 -8.51 -21.99
CA GLU A 166 15.59 -8.18 -23.26
C GLU A 166 15.96 -6.70 -23.50
N GLU A 167 16.75 -6.44 -24.54
CA GLU A 167 17.20 -5.08 -24.87
C GLU A 167 15.97 -4.19 -24.98
N LEU A 168 15.70 -3.40 -23.93
CA LEU A 168 14.67 -2.39 -23.97
C LEU A 168 15.01 -1.50 -25.17
N PRO A 169 14.13 -1.40 -26.18
CA PRO A 169 14.35 -0.49 -27.28
C PRO A 169 14.63 0.89 -26.70
N TRP A 170 15.67 1.58 -27.19
CA TRP A 170 16.10 2.91 -26.74
C TRP A 170 16.85 2.98 -25.40
N SER A 171 17.27 1.87 -24.79
CA SER A 171 18.09 1.93 -23.56
C SER A 171 19.40 2.73 -23.73
N ASP A 172 19.91 2.80 -24.96
CA ASP A 172 21.13 3.55 -25.28
C ASP A 172 20.87 5.06 -25.44
N VAL A 173 19.60 5.47 -25.56
CA VAL A 173 19.19 6.85 -25.86
C VAL A 173 18.45 7.48 -24.69
N VAL A 174 17.67 6.70 -23.94
CA VAL A 174 16.79 7.17 -22.86
C VAL A 174 17.18 6.52 -21.54
N ALA A 175 17.26 7.32 -20.48
CA ALA A 175 17.46 6.79 -19.13
C ALA A 175 16.31 5.85 -18.73
N THR A 176 16.66 4.62 -18.35
CA THR A 176 15.70 3.58 -17.95
C THR A 176 15.63 3.37 -16.43
N ASP A 177 16.14 4.33 -15.67
CA ASP A 177 16.30 4.27 -14.21
C ASP A 177 14.97 4.05 -13.47
N MET A 178 13.88 4.61 -13.96
CA MET A 178 12.54 4.40 -13.39
C MET A 178 11.74 3.22 -13.97
N VAL A 179 12.20 2.56 -15.04
CA VAL A 179 11.39 1.53 -15.75
C VAL A 179 10.95 0.41 -14.80
N TYR A 180 11.85 -0.01 -13.91
CA TYR A 180 11.63 -1.12 -12.98
C TYR A 180 10.99 -0.72 -11.65
N VAL A 181 10.67 0.56 -11.45
CA VAL A 181 9.95 1.01 -10.26
C VAL A 181 8.47 0.65 -10.44
N GLY A 182 7.95 -0.23 -9.58
CA GLY A 182 6.55 -0.65 -9.62
C GLY A 182 5.59 0.42 -9.08
N PHE A 183 4.29 0.20 -9.34
CA PHE A 183 3.22 1.15 -8.97
C PHE A 183 3.21 1.47 -7.46
N GLN A 184 3.29 0.45 -6.60
CA GLN A 184 3.31 0.65 -5.15
C GLN A 184 4.57 1.37 -4.68
N GLU A 185 5.71 1.10 -5.31
CA GLU A 185 6.97 1.72 -4.99
C GLU A 185 6.98 3.21 -5.32
N LEU A 186 6.36 3.61 -6.44
CA LEU A 186 6.25 5.03 -6.81
C LEU A 186 5.60 5.86 -5.71
N GLY A 187 4.52 5.34 -5.09
CA GLY A 187 3.89 6.01 -3.95
C GLY A 187 4.82 6.13 -2.74
N LYS A 188 5.62 5.08 -2.45
CA LYS A 188 6.58 5.10 -1.34
C LYS A 188 7.74 6.07 -1.56
N LEU A 189 8.11 6.35 -2.81
CA LEU A 189 9.19 7.31 -3.11
C LEU A 189 8.87 8.72 -2.62
N ILE A 190 7.59 9.11 -2.63
CA ILE A 190 7.12 10.40 -2.10
C ILE A 190 7.43 10.54 -0.61
N TYR A 191 7.44 9.44 0.14
CA TYR A 191 7.69 9.42 1.58
C TYR A 191 9.10 8.96 1.95
N SER A 192 9.97 8.73 0.96
CA SER A 192 11.34 8.31 1.23
C SER A 192 12.13 9.45 1.89
N HIS A 193 12.53 9.25 3.15
CA HIS A 193 13.17 10.26 3.98
C HIS A 193 14.62 10.51 3.56
N ASN A 194 14.87 11.70 3.04
CA ASN A 194 16.17 12.16 2.58
C ASN A 194 16.87 11.25 1.55
N PRO A 195 16.86 11.66 0.27
CA PRO A 195 17.53 10.95 -0.80
C PRO A 195 19.06 11.01 -0.62
N GLY A 196 19.61 9.98 0.03
CA GLY A 196 21.02 9.86 0.41
C GLY A 196 21.26 9.40 1.85
N LEU A 197 20.27 9.53 2.74
CA LEU A 197 20.30 9.11 4.15
C LEU A 197 19.36 7.93 4.45
N ASN A 198 18.68 7.42 3.43
CA ASN A 198 17.84 6.20 3.50
C ASN A 198 18.61 4.95 3.98
N ARG A 199 19.95 4.99 4.00
CA ARG A 199 20.83 3.93 4.51
C ARG A 199 21.45 4.36 5.81
N LEU A 200 21.35 3.50 6.83
CA LEU A 200 22.00 3.70 8.10
C LEU A 200 23.52 3.78 7.92
N GLU A 201 24.07 3.01 6.99
CA GLU A 201 25.50 2.97 6.65
C GLU A 201 25.98 4.31 6.09
N ASN A 202 25.24 4.91 5.15
CA ASN A 202 25.58 6.22 4.60
C ASN A 202 25.48 7.32 5.66
N LEU A 203 24.51 7.20 6.59
CA LEU A 203 24.35 8.12 7.70
C LEU A 203 25.50 7.99 8.69
N ILE A 204 25.89 6.76 9.01
CA ILE A 204 27.05 6.45 9.86
C ILE A 204 28.34 6.95 9.21
N GLU A 205 28.59 6.63 7.94
CA GLU A 205 29.78 7.12 7.22
C GLU A 205 29.84 8.64 7.21
N ARG A 206 28.70 9.31 6.97
CA ARG A 206 28.63 10.76 6.94
C ARG A 206 28.83 11.36 8.33
N VAL A 207 28.26 10.76 9.37
CA VAL A 207 28.50 11.15 10.77
C VAL A 207 29.95 10.94 11.18
N MET A 208 30.57 9.82 10.76
CA MET A 208 31.98 9.51 11.03
C MET A 208 32.94 10.41 10.25
N SER A 209 32.51 10.95 9.11
CA SER A 209 33.29 11.88 8.29
C SER A 209 33.24 13.35 8.76
N ILE A 210 32.34 13.69 9.69
CA ILE A 210 32.22 15.05 10.21
C ILE A 210 33.42 15.36 11.10
N GLN A 211 34.16 16.41 10.75
CA GLN A 211 35.32 16.85 11.53
C GLN A 211 35.09 18.17 12.26
N ASN A 212 34.04 18.91 11.91
CA ASN A 212 33.80 20.25 12.44
C ASN A 212 32.29 20.52 12.68
N GLU A 213 32.02 21.49 13.55
CA GLU A 213 30.66 21.84 13.98
C GLU A 213 29.80 22.40 12.82
N GLU A 214 30.43 22.96 11.78
CA GLU A 214 29.75 23.45 10.58
C GLU A 214 29.24 22.30 9.70
N GLU A 215 30.01 21.23 9.51
CA GLU A 215 29.56 20.02 8.81
C GLU A 215 28.43 19.31 9.56
N LEU A 216 28.47 19.33 10.90
CA LEU A 216 27.39 18.81 11.73
C LEU A 216 26.10 19.62 11.57
N LYS A 217 26.20 20.96 11.54
CA LYS A 217 25.06 21.85 11.28
C LYS A 217 24.52 21.68 9.86
N LYS A 218 25.39 21.45 8.86
CA LYS A 218 24.98 21.10 7.49
C LYS A 218 24.26 19.75 7.44
N LEU A 219 24.75 18.72 8.13
CA LEU A 219 24.07 17.43 8.19
C LEU A 219 22.70 17.56 8.90
N GLN A 220 22.62 18.33 9.99
CA GLN A 220 21.34 18.64 10.63
C GLN A 220 20.39 19.37 9.69
N ALA A 221 20.88 20.34 8.93
CA ALA A 221 20.10 21.08 7.94
C ALA A 221 19.68 20.20 6.75
N ASP A 222 20.53 19.26 6.30
CA ASP A 222 20.22 18.28 5.26
C ASP A 222 19.16 17.27 5.75
N ILE A 223 19.31 16.77 6.99
CA ILE A 223 18.32 15.88 7.64
C ILE A 223 16.97 16.60 7.79
N ASN A 224 17.01 17.85 8.25
CA ASN A 224 15.84 18.70 8.42
C ASN A 224 15.44 19.43 7.13
N SER A 225 16.06 19.11 5.99
CA SER A 225 15.94 19.97 4.81
C SER A 225 14.50 20.08 4.34
N ASN A 226 14.18 21.27 3.83
CA ASN A 226 12.90 21.69 3.26
C ASN A 226 12.27 20.71 2.26
N TYR A 227 13.01 19.70 1.80
CA TYR A 227 12.54 18.58 1.00
C TYR A 227 11.43 17.77 1.70
N ASN A 228 11.66 17.33 2.93
CA ASN A 228 10.66 16.54 3.67
C ASN A 228 9.46 17.40 4.01
N GLN A 229 9.67 18.69 4.30
CA GLN A 229 8.59 19.63 4.54
C GLN A 229 7.77 19.88 3.26
N PHE A 230 8.41 20.09 2.12
CA PHE A 230 7.72 20.30 0.84
C PHE A 230 6.88 19.08 0.44
N LEU A 231 7.39 17.86 0.58
CA LEU A 231 6.58 16.68 0.26
C LEU A 231 5.44 16.47 1.25
N LYS A 232 5.68 16.70 2.54
CA LYS A 232 4.62 16.64 3.56
C LYS A 232 3.50 17.63 3.28
N GLU A 233 3.83 18.89 3.02
CA GLU A 233 2.85 19.95 2.71
C GLU A 233 2.08 19.72 1.40
N ASN A 234 2.64 18.92 0.47
CA ASN A 234 2.03 18.68 -0.83
C ASN A 234 1.28 17.35 -0.93
N PHE A 235 1.62 16.35 -0.12
CA PHE A 235 1.08 14.99 -0.21
C PHE A 235 0.49 14.47 1.12
N ASP A 236 1.15 14.70 2.26
CA ASP A 236 0.70 14.17 3.56
C ASP A 236 -0.64 14.77 3.99
N ASP A 237 -0.81 16.09 3.79
CA ASP A 237 -2.05 16.81 4.12
C ASP A 237 -3.29 16.29 3.37
N TYR A 238 -3.09 15.52 2.30
CA TYR A 238 -4.17 15.00 1.44
C TYR A 238 -4.41 13.50 1.59
N ASN A 239 -3.82 12.84 2.60
CA ASN A 239 -3.90 11.39 2.82
C ASN A 239 -3.48 10.58 1.57
N PHE A 240 -2.47 11.05 0.85
CA PHE A 240 -2.06 10.45 -0.43
C PHE A 240 -1.61 8.99 -0.28
N ASP A 241 -0.83 8.64 0.76
CA ASP A 241 -0.38 7.26 1.02
C ASP A 241 -1.55 6.26 1.13
N THR A 242 -2.58 6.61 1.91
CA THR A 242 -3.76 5.75 2.09
C THR A 242 -4.48 5.55 0.75
N LYS A 243 -4.77 6.64 0.04
CA LYS A 243 -5.46 6.59 -1.26
C LYS A 243 -4.66 5.83 -2.31
N TRP A 244 -3.34 5.97 -2.31
CA TRP A 244 -2.45 5.25 -3.22
C TRP A 244 -2.42 3.75 -2.91
N LYS A 245 -2.45 3.37 -1.63
CA LYS A 245 -2.56 1.95 -1.21
C LYS A 245 -3.89 1.35 -1.61
N ASP A 246 -4.99 2.07 -1.42
CA ASP A 246 -6.33 1.62 -1.81
C ASP A 246 -6.41 1.40 -3.33
N LEU A 247 -5.90 2.36 -4.12
CA LEU A 247 -5.81 2.22 -5.57
C LEU A 247 -4.88 1.07 -5.99
N SER A 248 -3.78 0.87 -5.27
CA SER A 248 -2.85 -0.24 -5.51
C SER A 248 -3.53 -1.60 -5.29
N PHE A 249 -4.40 -1.71 -4.29
CA PHE A 249 -5.17 -2.92 -4.04
C PHE A 249 -6.17 -3.20 -5.17
N ILE A 250 -6.86 -2.18 -5.68
CA ILE A 250 -7.74 -2.33 -6.85
C ILE A 250 -6.94 -2.74 -8.10
N ARG A 251 -5.76 -2.16 -8.32
CA ARG A 251 -4.85 -2.54 -9.40
C ARG A 251 -4.41 -4.00 -9.28
N GLU A 252 -4.09 -4.48 -8.08
CA GLU A 252 -3.74 -5.88 -7.83
C GLU A 252 -4.91 -6.81 -8.14
N LYS A 253 -6.13 -6.49 -7.69
CA LYS A 253 -7.34 -7.25 -8.04
C LYS A 253 -7.49 -7.42 -9.56
N MET A 254 -7.33 -6.32 -10.30
CA MET A 254 -7.39 -6.31 -11.77
C MET A 254 -6.31 -7.21 -12.39
N MET A 255 -5.06 -7.13 -11.93
CA MET A 255 -3.94 -7.91 -12.48
C MET A 255 -4.02 -9.41 -12.14
N LEU A 256 -4.61 -9.75 -10.99
CA LEU A 256 -4.78 -11.14 -10.54
C LEU A 256 -6.05 -11.79 -11.09
N ASN A 257 -6.79 -11.10 -11.96
CA ASN A 257 -8.09 -11.54 -12.51
C ASN A 257 -9.08 -11.95 -11.42
N VAL A 258 -9.07 -11.22 -10.30
CA VAL A 258 -10.05 -11.38 -9.23
C VAL A 258 -11.38 -10.78 -9.68
N MET A 259 -12.49 -11.31 -9.16
CA MET A 259 -13.82 -10.80 -9.44
C MET A 259 -13.92 -9.31 -9.05
N LEU A 260 -14.24 -8.47 -10.04
CA LEU A 260 -14.47 -7.03 -9.89
C LEU A 260 -15.96 -6.71 -9.92
N SER A 261 -16.33 -5.66 -9.21
CA SER A 261 -17.70 -5.13 -9.12
C SER A 261 -17.76 -3.67 -9.56
N TYR A 262 -18.97 -3.15 -9.75
CA TYR A 262 -19.16 -1.71 -9.98
C TYR A 262 -18.60 -0.84 -8.85
N LYS A 263 -18.63 -1.32 -7.60
CA LYS A 263 -18.11 -0.57 -6.45
C LYS A 263 -16.61 -0.33 -6.57
N ASP A 264 -15.85 -1.33 -7.04
CA ASP A 264 -14.41 -1.18 -7.26
C ASP A 264 -14.12 -0.10 -8.33
N VAL A 265 -15.01 0.04 -9.32
CA VAL A 265 -14.88 1.04 -10.39
C VAL A 265 -15.17 2.44 -9.88
N GLU A 266 -16.27 2.61 -9.16
CA GLU A 266 -16.64 3.90 -8.55
C GLU A 266 -15.55 4.38 -7.58
N GLU A 267 -15.03 3.49 -6.75
CA GLU A 267 -13.95 3.78 -5.81
C GLU A 267 -12.68 4.20 -6.56
N ALA A 268 -12.26 3.44 -7.58
CA ALA A 268 -11.08 3.77 -8.37
C ALA A 268 -11.23 5.08 -9.15
N GLU A 269 -12.41 5.40 -9.68
CA GLU A 269 -12.67 6.67 -10.36
C GLU A 269 -12.62 7.87 -9.39
N SER A 270 -13.10 7.70 -8.16
CA SER A 270 -12.98 8.73 -7.11
C SER A 270 -11.51 8.92 -6.73
N LEU A 271 -10.81 7.83 -6.40
CA LEU A 271 -9.39 7.84 -6.07
C LEU A 271 -8.56 8.45 -7.19
N HIS A 272 -8.89 8.16 -8.44
CA HIS A 272 -8.21 8.72 -9.60
C HIS A 272 -8.32 10.23 -9.66
N LYS A 273 -9.52 10.78 -9.54
CA LYS A 273 -9.75 12.23 -9.57
C LYS A 273 -8.99 12.92 -8.44
N GLU A 274 -9.05 12.36 -7.23
CA GLU A 274 -8.39 12.92 -6.06
C GLU A 274 -6.87 12.88 -6.17
N LEU A 275 -6.29 11.72 -6.47
CA LEU A 275 -4.85 11.54 -6.60
C LEU A 275 -4.29 12.37 -7.75
N LYS A 276 -4.98 12.42 -8.90
CA LYS A 276 -4.58 13.24 -10.04
C LYS A 276 -4.50 14.71 -9.66
N GLN A 277 -5.49 15.22 -8.91
CA GLN A 277 -5.46 16.60 -8.44
C GLN A 277 -4.30 16.87 -7.49
N VAL A 278 -4.03 15.97 -6.53
CA VAL A 278 -2.92 16.12 -5.58
C VAL A 278 -1.58 16.19 -6.33
N ILE A 279 -1.34 15.25 -7.25
CA ILE A 279 -0.06 15.19 -7.98
C ILE A 279 0.11 16.42 -8.90
N LEU A 280 -0.94 16.85 -9.61
CA LEU A 280 -0.86 18.03 -10.48
C LEU A 280 -0.65 19.34 -9.70
N ARG A 281 -1.27 19.49 -8.53
CA ARG A 281 -1.03 20.63 -7.64
C ARG A 281 0.42 20.65 -7.15
N ALA A 282 0.95 19.49 -6.78
CA ALA A 282 2.34 19.36 -6.38
C ALA A 282 3.29 19.69 -7.53
N GLU A 283 2.98 19.24 -8.76
CA GLU A 283 3.77 19.53 -9.96
C GLU A 283 3.83 21.04 -10.24
N HIS A 284 2.70 21.76 -10.20
CA HIS A 284 2.66 23.21 -10.39
C HIS A 284 3.52 23.96 -9.36
N ARG A 285 3.49 23.51 -8.10
CA ARG A 285 4.31 24.11 -7.04
C ARG A 285 5.81 23.89 -7.24
N ILE A 286 6.24 22.85 -7.96
CA ILE A 286 7.66 22.70 -8.34
C ILE A 286 8.07 23.84 -9.26
N GLU A 287 7.24 24.16 -10.24
CA GLU A 287 7.49 25.24 -11.21
C GLU A 287 7.54 26.60 -10.50
N ASP A 288 6.64 26.84 -9.55
CA ASP A 288 6.59 28.07 -8.75
C ASP A 288 7.79 28.20 -7.78
N ALA A 289 8.23 27.08 -7.19
CA ALA A 289 9.34 27.02 -6.23
C ALA A 289 10.74 27.20 -6.87
N ARG A 290 10.82 27.59 -8.14
CA ARG A 290 12.07 28.04 -8.77
C ARG A 290 12.57 29.39 -8.23
N PHE A 291 11.75 30.13 -7.48
CA PHE A 291 12.17 31.37 -6.82
C PHE A 291 12.43 31.15 -5.32
N SER A 292 13.66 30.74 -4.94
CA SER A 292 14.24 30.98 -3.60
C SER A 292 15.61 30.33 -3.35
N PHE A 293 16.14 29.48 -4.24
CA PHE A 293 17.38 28.73 -3.98
C PHE A 293 18.61 29.11 -4.83
N GLU A 294 18.60 30.25 -5.54
CA GLU A 294 19.87 30.79 -6.05
C GLU A 294 20.65 31.47 -4.94
N GLN A 295 21.47 30.67 -4.25
CA GLN A 295 22.88 30.88 -3.87
C GLN A 295 23.23 29.85 -2.77
N PRO A 296 24.44 29.24 -2.74
CA PRO A 296 25.69 29.73 -3.32
C PRO A 296 26.65 28.62 -3.83
N GLN A 297 26.86 28.39 -5.14
CA GLN A 297 28.10 27.76 -5.63
C GLN A 297 28.41 28.12 -7.10
N ARG A 298 28.99 29.30 -7.33
CA ARG A 298 29.83 29.58 -8.51
C ARG A 298 30.90 30.61 -8.17
N LYS A 299 31.81 30.29 -7.25
CA LYS A 299 33.13 30.91 -7.19
C LYS A 299 34.14 29.92 -6.63
N GLU A 300 34.81 29.21 -7.53
CA GLU A 300 36.20 28.80 -7.37
C GLU A 300 36.72 28.32 -8.72
N GLN A 301 37.38 29.23 -9.45
CA GLN A 301 38.56 28.98 -10.29
C GLN A 301 39.09 30.34 -10.77
N ASN A 302 40.18 30.78 -10.15
CA ASN A 302 41.12 31.79 -10.64
C ASN A 302 42.43 31.03 -10.93
N PRO A 303 43.32 31.46 -11.86
CA PRO A 303 43.98 32.76 -11.73
C PRO A 303 44.42 33.51 -13.02
N THR A 304 44.63 34.84 -12.85
CA THR A 304 45.55 35.77 -13.59
C THR A 304 45.35 35.95 -15.10
N THR A 305 45.26 37.16 -15.70
CA THR A 305 46.24 38.27 -15.63
C THR A 305 45.71 39.56 -16.34
N HIS A 306 46.18 40.73 -15.88
CA HIS A 306 46.34 42.05 -16.54
C HIS A 306 45.15 43.02 -16.82
N ARG A 307 45.03 44.02 -15.93
CA ARG A 307 45.37 45.46 -16.10
C ARG A 307 44.71 46.29 -17.23
N ALA A 308 43.81 47.21 -16.86
CA ALA A 308 43.69 48.64 -17.22
C ALA A 308 42.39 49.18 -16.58
N MET A 309 42.45 50.10 -15.60
CA MET A 309 42.19 51.54 -15.75
C MET A 309 40.86 51.83 -16.47
N ASP A 310 39.86 52.29 -15.71
CA ASP A 310 39.33 53.66 -15.84
C ASP A 310 38.49 54.03 -14.62
N GLU A 311 38.70 55.27 -14.18
CA GLU A 311 38.00 56.00 -13.13
C GLU A 311 36.68 56.55 -13.66
N GLU A 312 35.68 56.63 -12.78
CA GLU A 312 34.45 57.46 -12.76
C GLU A 312 33.42 56.62 -11.97
N GLY A 313 33.03 56.93 -10.73
CA GLY A 313 32.72 58.22 -10.15
C GLY A 313 31.21 58.38 -10.16
N GLU A 314 30.47 57.71 -9.26
CA GLU A 314 29.08 58.09 -8.93
C GLU A 314 28.58 57.44 -7.64
N GLU A 315 27.61 58.12 -7.03
CA GLU A 315 27.40 58.29 -5.60
C GLU A 315 26.52 57.21 -4.92
N VAL A 316 26.72 57.09 -3.61
CA VAL A 316 25.89 56.34 -2.65
C VAL A 316 24.56 57.06 -2.41
N PRO A 317 23.46 56.32 -2.19
CA PRO A 317 22.52 56.69 -1.15
C PRO A 317 22.32 55.56 -0.11
N GLU A 318 22.32 55.99 1.15
CA GLU A 318 22.06 55.20 2.35
C GLU A 318 20.57 54.85 2.56
N GLU A 319 20.39 53.70 3.22
CA GLU A 319 19.31 53.30 4.13
C GLU A 319 17.85 53.15 3.65
N GLU A 320 17.32 51.92 3.79
CA GLU A 320 16.11 51.69 4.60
C GLU A 320 16.05 50.23 5.11
N SER A 321 16.31 50.05 6.40
CA SER A 321 16.11 48.80 7.13
C SER A 321 14.62 48.57 7.40
N ALA A 322 13.98 47.69 6.64
CA ALA A 322 12.59 47.28 6.91
C ALA A 322 12.53 46.30 8.09
N SER A 323 11.95 46.80 9.17
CA SER A 323 11.71 46.17 10.46
C SER A 323 10.75 44.97 10.40
N LEU A 324 11.09 43.91 11.15
CA LEU A 324 10.21 42.78 11.46
C LEU A 324 8.98 43.28 12.24
N LYS A 325 7.78 43.08 11.67
CA LYS A 325 6.51 43.32 12.37
C LYS A 325 6.25 42.20 13.37
N ILE A 326 6.40 42.51 14.66
CA ILE A 326 5.92 41.68 15.77
C ILE A 326 4.39 41.76 15.76
N LEU A 327 3.72 40.71 15.29
CA LEU A 327 2.29 40.51 15.53
C LEU A 327 2.10 40.08 16.99
N GLY A 328 1.19 40.77 17.67
CA GLY A 328 1.02 40.73 19.12
C GLY A 328 0.77 39.35 19.71
N ARG A 329 1.14 39.23 20.99
CA ARG A 329 0.85 38.09 21.87
C ARG A 329 -0.63 37.73 21.77
N ILE A 330 -0.92 36.52 21.29
CA ILE A 330 -2.24 35.90 21.42
C ILE A 330 -2.31 35.34 22.84
N PRO A 331 -3.25 35.78 23.70
CA PRO A 331 -3.52 35.10 24.96
C PRO A 331 -4.15 33.74 24.65
N LEU A 332 -3.52 32.67 25.11
CA LEU A 332 -4.10 31.32 25.12
C LEU A 332 -4.98 31.22 26.37
N ASP A 333 -6.26 31.56 26.22
CA ASP A 333 -7.27 31.19 27.20
C ASP A 333 -7.81 29.79 26.86
N ASP A 334 -7.66 28.88 27.82
CA ASP A 334 -8.38 27.64 28.09
C ASP A 334 -9.19 27.03 26.94
N PHE A 335 -8.52 26.18 26.14
CA PHE A 335 -9.22 25.11 25.41
C PHE A 335 -9.53 23.97 26.37
N GLU A 336 -10.74 23.97 26.92
CA GLU A 336 -11.38 22.75 27.43
C GLU A 336 -11.49 21.75 26.26
N SER A 337 -10.56 20.81 26.17
CA SER A 337 -10.60 19.72 25.21
C SER A 337 -11.61 18.66 25.67
N HIS A 338 -12.68 18.50 24.89
CA HIS A 338 -13.57 17.36 24.94
C HIS A 338 -12.78 16.03 24.88
N GLU A 339 -13.03 15.16 25.86
CA GLU A 339 -12.44 13.82 25.99
C GLU A 339 -12.77 12.94 24.77
N GLY A 340 -11.74 12.61 24.00
CA GLY A 340 -11.76 11.64 22.92
C GLY A 340 -10.42 10.89 22.87
N ASP A 341 -10.34 9.80 23.64
CA ASP A 341 -9.42 8.65 23.53
C ASP A 341 -7.96 8.94 23.10
N GLN A 342 -7.28 9.87 23.77
CA GLN A 342 -5.82 10.01 23.66
C GLN A 342 -5.13 8.83 24.36
N LYS A 343 -4.69 7.84 23.58
CA LYS A 343 -3.88 6.71 24.09
C LYS A 343 -2.57 7.24 24.70
N LYS A 344 -2.33 6.89 25.96
CA LYS A 344 -1.17 7.33 26.74
C LYS A 344 0.13 6.69 26.21
N THR A 345 1.23 7.44 26.24
CA THR A 345 2.57 6.90 25.99
C THR A 345 3.10 6.26 27.29
N ILE A 346 3.57 5.00 27.21
CA ILE A 346 4.12 4.26 28.35
C ILE A 346 5.60 4.62 28.56
N THR A 347 6.05 4.71 29.82
CA THR A 347 7.48 4.90 30.17
C THR A 347 8.19 3.56 30.38
N GLU A 348 9.53 3.56 30.41
CA GLU A 348 10.32 2.33 30.60
C GLU A 348 10.02 1.66 31.94
N GLU A 349 9.89 2.45 33.01
CA GLU A 349 9.65 1.97 34.37
C GLU A 349 8.30 1.26 34.47
N ILE A 350 7.25 1.88 33.91
CA ILE A 350 5.90 1.33 33.92
C ILE A 350 5.85 0.05 33.09
N LEU A 351 6.51 0.01 31.92
CA LEU A 351 6.51 -1.17 31.08
C LEU A 351 7.16 -2.37 31.78
N VAL A 352 8.30 -2.13 32.46
CA VAL A 352 9.01 -3.18 33.22
C VAL A 352 8.16 -3.68 34.40
N GLU A 353 7.50 -2.78 35.12
CA GLU A 353 6.60 -3.16 36.23
C GLU A 353 5.43 -4.02 35.75
N GLU A 354 4.80 -3.61 34.64
CA GLU A 354 3.71 -4.34 34.01
C GLU A 354 4.13 -5.72 33.48
N LEU A 355 5.33 -5.81 32.90
CA LEU A 355 5.88 -7.08 32.43
C LEU A 355 6.15 -8.03 33.59
N LYS A 356 6.70 -7.52 34.70
CA LYS A 356 6.92 -8.29 35.92
C LYS A 356 5.61 -8.83 36.50
N GLN A 357 4.57 -8.01 36.55
CA GLN A 357 3.23 -8.45 36.99
C GLN A 357 2.64 -9.51 36.05
N ALA A 358 2.84 -9.37 34.74
CA ALA A 358 2.39 -10.36 33.76
C ALA A 358 3.11 -11.70 33.94
N GLU A 359 4.41 -11.71 34.24
CA GLU A 359 5.18 -12.91 34.55
C GLU A 359 4.75 -13.56 35.87
N GLU A 360 4.54 -12.76 36.93
CA GLU A 360 4.05 -13.26 38.22
C GLU A 360 2.67 -13.92 38.08
N SER A 361 1.83 -13.40 37.18
CA SER A 361 0.51 -13.98 36.89
C SER A 361 0.57 -15.36 36.22
N LEU A 362 1.70 -15.72 35.57
CA LEU A 362 1.88 -17.05 34.98
C LEU A 362 1.80 -18.14 36.04
N ASN A 363 2.29 -17.88 37.26
CA ASN A 363 2.26 -18.83 38.39
C ASN A 363 0.84 -19.24 38.81
N PHE A 364 -0.16 -18.41 38.50
CA PHE A 364 -1.56 -18.64 38.84
C PHE A 364 -2.42 -18.99 37.61
N SER A 365 -1.81 -19.03 36.42
CA SER A 365 -2.49 -19.30 35.16
C SER A 365 -2.04 -20.64 34.57
N ARG A 366 -2.74 -21.12 33.53
CA ARG A 366 -2.30 -22.29 32.74
C ARG A 366 -1.27 -21.93 31.65
N LEU A 367 -0.83 -20.67 31.60
CA LEU A 367 0.11 -20.19 30.58
C LEU A 367 1.55 -20.38 31.06
N THR A 368 2.43 -20.79 30.16
CA THR A 368 3.86 -21.00 30.43
C THR A 368 4.74 -19.82 30.02
N TYR A 369 4.17 -18.83 29.33
CA TYR A 369 4.90 -17.68 28.80
C TYR A 369 4.02 -16.43 28.63
N VAL A 370 4.65 -15.26 28.60
CA VAL A 370 4.01 -13.99 28.22
C VAL A 370 4.21 -13.75 26.72
N GLY A 371 3.17 -13.97 25.92
CA GLY A 371 3.22 -13.71 24.48
C GLY A 371 3.35 -12.20 24.20
N LEU A 372 4.32 -11.79 23.38
CA LEU A 372 4.65 -10.38 23.09
C LEU A 372 3.42 -9.60 22.58
N LYS A 373 2.69 -10.17 21.60
CA LYS A 373 1.47 -9.55 21.08
C LYS A 373 0.38 -9.47 22.14
N SER A 374 0.23 -10.51 22.96
CA SER A 374 -0.78 -10.58 24.02
C SER A 374 -0.49 -9.56 25.13
N PHE A 375 0.77 -9.39 25.51
CA PHE A 375 1.20 -8.38 26.47
C PHE A 375 0.82 -6.97 26.01
N VAL A 376 1.22 -6.60 24.79
CA VAL A 376 0.93 -5.25 24.28
C VAL A 376 -0.56 -5.01 24.07
N THR A 377 -1.30 -5.98 23.55
CA THR A 377 -2.70 -5.77 23.16
C THR A 377 -3.71 -6.06 24.27
N LYS A 378 -3.48 -7.08 25.11
CA LYS A 378 -4.43 -7.54 26.13
C LYS A 378 -4.07 -7.11 27.56
N VAL A 379 -2.80 -6.83 27.85
CA VAL A 379 -2.38 -6.33 29.18
C VAL A 379 -2.30 -4.79 29.15
N LEU A 380 -1.55 -4.24 28.20
CA LEU A 380 -1.32 -2.79 28.12
C LEU A 380 -2.42 -2.03 27.37
N GLY A 381 -3.08 -2.68 26.41
CA GLY A 381 -4.19 -2.08 25.65
C GLY A 381 -5.36 -1.61 26.50
N PRO A 382 -5.93 -2.44 27.41
CA PRO A 382 -6.99 -2.01 28.32
C PRO A 382 -6.58 -0.91 29.30
N LYS A 383 -5.27 -0.73 29.55
CA LYS A 383 -4.70 0.34 30.37
C LYS A 383 -4.53 1.66 29.61
N GLY A 384 -4.93 1.70 28.33
CA GLY A 384 -4.95 2.90 27.50
C GLY A 384 -3.62 3.23 26.83
N TYR A 385 -2.65 2.29 26.80
CA TYR A 385 -1.34 2.55 26.20
C TYR A 385 -1.33 2.37 24.68
N SER A 386 -0.56 3.21 23.99
CA SER A 386 -0.39 3.12 22.54
C SER A 386 0.52 1.94 22.14
N PHE A 387 0.09 1.14 21.17
CA PHE A 387 0.78 -0.10 20.79
C PHE A 387 2.12 0.15 20.09
N GLY A 388 2.17 1.08 19.13
CA GLY A 388 3.37 1.36 18.34
C GLY A 388 4.57 1.78 19.21
N PRO A 389 4.42 2.83 20.05
CA PRO A 389 5.45 3.24 21.00
C PRO A 389 5.86 2.12 21.97
N THR A 390 4.90 1.32 22.44
CA THR A 390 5.17 0.18 23.33
C THR A 390 6.09 -0.86 22.67
N TYR A 391 5.86 -1.24 21.41
CA TYR A 391 6.74 -2.17 20.70
C TYR A 391 8.15 -1.60 20.48
N ALA A 392 8.24 -0.30 20.17
CA ALA A 392 9.54 0.38 20.04
C ALA A 392 10.31 0.35 21.38
N LEU A 393 9.60 0.59 22.49
CA LEU A 393 10.19 0.58 23.83
C LEU A 393 10.67 -0.81 24.25
N ILE A 394 9.91 -1.88 23.94
CA ILE A 394 10.32 -3.26 24.21
C ILE A 394 11.60 -3.61 23.43
N ASN A 395 11.72 -3.18 22.17
CA ASN A 395 12.94 -3.39 21.39
C ASN A 395 14.14 -2.62 21.97
N SER A 396 13.93 -1.37 22.40
CA SER A 396 14.96 -0.59 23.10
C SER A 396 15.43 -1.27 24.39
N LEU A 397 14.50 -1.80 25.20
CA LEU A 397 14.82 -2.54 26.42
C LEU A 397 15.52 -3.87 26.15
N ARG A 398 15.22 -4.52 25.02
CA ARG A 398 15.95 -5.71 24.56
C ARG A 398 17.39 -5.36 24.22
N ASP A 399 17.61 -4.28 23.49
CA ASP A 399 18.94 -3.84 23.09
C ASP A 399 19.77 -3.37 24.30
N LYS A 400 19.10 -2.87 25.35
CA LYS A 400 19.69 -2.57 26.68
C LYS A 400 19.93 -3.81 27.56
N GLY A 401 19.49 -5.00 27.15
CA GLY A 401 19.64 -6.24 27.91
C GLY A 401 18.74 -6.34 29.15
N VAL A 402 17.63 -5.60 29.19
CA VAL A 402 16.65 -5.62 30.31
C VAL A 402 15.55 -6.66 30.07
N VAL A 403 15.19 -6.90 28.81
CA VAL A 403 14.18 -7.89 28.41
C VAL A 403 14.70 -8.78 27.28
N GLU A 404 14.21 -10.00 27.20
CA GLU A 404 14.49 -10.95 26.12
C GLU A 404 13.22 -11.22 25.31
N ILE A 405 13.36 -11.22 23.98
CA ILE A 405 12.31 -11.68 23.06
C ILE A 405 12.78 -13.00 22.46
N TYR A 406 11.99 -14.05 22.63
CA TYR A 406 12.33 -15.41 22.21
C TYR A 406 11.14 -16.10 21.56
N ASP A 407 11.41 -17.12 20.74
CA ASP A 407 10.40 -17.87 20.01
C ASP A 407 10.01 -19.14 20.79
N ILE A 408 8.70 -19.39 20.91
CA ILE A 408 8.13 -20.58 21.55
C ILE A 408 7.34 -21.38 20.53
N ASN A 409 7.63 -22.67 20.44
CA ASN A 409 6.82 -23.62 19.68
C ASN A 409 5.69 -24.12 20.57
N ASP A 410 4.50 -23.54 20.39
CA ASP A 410 3.27 -23.94 21.09
C ASP A 410 2.57 -25.06 20.30
N GLU A 411 2.16 -26.14 20.96
CA GLU A 411 1.46 -27.27 20.34
C GLU A 411 0.16 -26.85 19.63
N ASN A 412 -0.41 -25.69 20.00
CA ASN A 412 -1.63 -25.13 19.41
C ASN A 412 -1.40 -24.11 18.27
N SER A 413 -0.15 -23.84 17.88
CA SER A 413 0.17 -22.86 16.83
C SER A 413 1.04 -23.48 15.74
N TYR A 414 0.60 -23.35 14.47
CA TYR A 414 1.40 -23.75 13.29
C TYR A 414 2.70 -22.95 13.11
N TYR A 415 2.84 -21.82 13.82
CA TYR A 415 4.01 -20.94 13.77
C TYR A 415 4.54 -20.63 15.18
N PRO A 416 5.87 -20.43 15.34
CA PRO A 416 6.46 -20.03 16.60
C PRO A 416 5.86 -18.71 17.10
N VAL A 417 5.47 -18.68 18.38
CA VAL A 417 4.93 -17.50 19.04
C VAL A 417 6.08 -16.71 19.66
N LYS A 418 6.16 -15.41 19.34
CA LYS A 418 7.10 -14.50 20.00
C LYS A 418 6.65 -14.22 21.42
N ALA A 419 7.47 -14.59 22.40
CA ALA A 419 7.31 -14.30 23.81
C ALA A 419 8.28 -13.21 24.26
N VAL A 420 7.95 -12.55 25.37
CA VAL A 420 8.80 -11.54 26.02
C VAL A 420 8.95 -11.91 27.49
N ARG A 421 10.16 -11.78 28.02
CA ARG A 421 10.45 -11.95 29.44
C ARG A 421 11.49 -10.95 29.96
N MET A 422 11.53 -10.75 31.27
CA MET A 422 12.63 -10.07 31.94
C MET A 422 13.90 -10.94 31.91
N LEU A 423 15.07 -10.30 31.78
CA LEU A 423 16.38 -10.96 31.87
C LEU A 423 16.91 -11.02 33.31
#